data_AF-A0A958WVF5-F1
#
_entry.id   AF-A0A958WVF5-F1
#
_cell.length_a   1.000
_cell.length_b   1.000
_cell.length_c   1.000
_cell.angle_alpha   90.00
_cell.angle_beta   90.00
_cell.angle_gamma   90.00
#
_symmetry.space_group_name_H-M   'P 1'
#
loop_
_entity.id
_entity.type
_entity.pdbx_description
1 polymer ?
#
loop_
_entity_poly.entity_id
_entity_poly.type
_entity_poly.pdbx_seq_one_letter_code
_entity_poly.pdbx_strand_id
1 'polypeptide(L)'
;MIKKATFILATQLLFTSLYGQVVAELYVENQLVSGTDFFFDIYLRRTAANPGSGDLYLGHADFILTFDPACFSNPVLSKYPAASPGNCLLVPTDASGPNTAATRDYYYTNLSTGISGNELFINLNGPSPADQAAFDAGVARVDQTAGTHRLGTFKISGLVNPSCSPALGWKLYGDGISTRIFSFGNTATWVSSPALPEVGNCTPNLTVMSAPIPAGTYRSLGDLTSTNSTVANGTVVTFMSDTGVLLGQQFTVELGGVFVVVLQECMP
;
A
#
# COMPACT_ATOMS: atom_id res chain seq x y z
N MET A 1 28.13 66.03 -24.50
CA MET A 1 27.06 65.22 -25.11
C MET A 1 27.29 63.77 -24.67
N ILE A 2 26.67 63.34 -23.56
CA ILE A 2 26.93 62.04 -22.92
C ILE A 2 25.87 61.06 -23.40
N LYS A 3 26.26 60.06 -24.19
CA LYS A 3 25.38 58.96 -24.63
C LYS A 3 25.21 57.98 -23.47
N LYS A 4 24.04 57.95 -22.84
CA LYS A 4 23.67 56.93 -21.84
C LYS A 4 23.32 55.63 -22.59
N ALA A 5 24.14 54.60 -22.44
CA ALA A 5 23.83 53.25 -22.89
C ALA A 5 23.02 52.55 -21.79
N THR A 6 21.74 52.31 -22.05
CA THR A 6 20.87 51.52 -21.17
C THR A 6 21.17 50.04 -21.39
N PHE A 7 21.80 49.41 -20.41
CA PHE A 7 22.07 47.97 -20.40
C PHE A 7 20.82 47.24 -19.90
N ILE A 8 20.07 46.61 -20.79
CA ILE A 8 18.94 45.74 -20.42
C ILE A 8 19.54 44.40 -19.99
N LEU A 9 19.64 44.19 -18.67
CA LEU A 9 20.01 42.91 -18.09
C LEU A 9 18.80 41.97 -18.26
N ALA A 10 18.88 41.07 -19.25
CA ALA A 10 17.91 39.99 -19.41
C ALA A 10 18.12 38.98 -18.28
N THR A 11 17.37 39.15 -17.18
CA THR A 11 17.27 38.15 -16.12
C THR A 11 16.63 36.91 -16.73
N GLN A 12 17.44 35.90 -17.10
CA GLN A 12 16.92 34.59 -17.44
C GLN A 12 16.28 34.00 -16.18
N LEU A 13 14.95 34.06 -16.12
CA LEU A 13 14.15 33.25 -15.21
C LEU A 13 14.45 31.79 -15.53
N LEU A 14 15.39 31.20 -14.78
CA LEU A 14 15.50 29.76 -14.65
C LEU A 14 14.20 29.29 -14.00
N PHE A 15 13.22 28.94 -14.81
CA PHE A 15 12.08 28.15 -14.36
C PHE A 15 12.64 26.78 -14.00
N THR A 16 13.07 26.62 -12.75
CA THR A 16 13.18 25.29 -12.16
C THR A 16 11.77 24.75 -12.13
N SER A 17 11.44 23.86 -13.07
CA SER A 17 10.23 23.07 -12.97
C SER A 17 10.34 22.26 -11.68
N LEU A 18 9.62 22.72 -10.66
CA LEU A 18 9.26 21.89 -9.51
C LEU A 18 8.40 20.76 -10.06
N TYR A 19 9.04 19.66 -10.45
CA TYR A 19 8.32 18.42 -10.69
C TYR A 19 7.69 18.05 -9.34
N GLY A 20 6.36 18.11 -9.26
CA GLY A 20 5.64 17.68 -8.08
C GLY A 20 6.04 16.24 -7.77
N GLN A 21 6.56 16.01 -6.57
CA GLN A 21 6.96 14.68 -6.13
C GLN A 21 5.72 13.77 -6.17
N VAL A 22 5.86 12.60 -6.80
CA VAL A 22 4.81 11.59 -6.77
C VAL A 22 4.78 10.98 -5.37
N VAL A 23 3.60 10.88 -4.77
CA VAL A 23 3.41 10.27 -3.46
C VAL A 23 2.79 8.89 -3.66
N ALA A 24 3.42 7.89 -3.06
CA ALA A 24 2.99 6.49 -3.08
C ALA A 24 2.40 6.13 -1.72
N GLU A 25 1.10 5.94 -1.67
CA GLU A 25 0.41 5.42 -0.50
C GLU A 25 0.57 3.90 -0.43
N LEU A 26 0.93 3.42 0.76
CA LEU A 26 1.23 2.02 1.03
C LEU A 26 0.22 1.40 1.98
N TYR A 27 -0.18 0.18 1.67
CA TYR A 27 -1.18 -0.56 2.44
C TYR A 27 -0.73 -1.99 2.71
N VAL A 28 -1.07 -2.47 3.90
CA VAL A 28 -1.04 -3.88 4.26
C VAL A 28 -2.47 -4.36 4.43
N GLU A 29 -2.90 -5.28 3.57
CA GLU A 29 -4.27 -5.80 3.56
C GLU A 29 -4.31 -7.33 3.64
N ASN A 30 -5.51 -7.89 3.72
CA ASN A 30 -5.77 -9.34 3.69
C ASN A 30 -4.88 -10.16 4.65
N GLN A 31 -4.70 -9.65 5.87
CA GLN A 31 -3.93 -10.32 6.90
C GLN A 31 -4.69 -11.58 7.36
N LEU A 32 -4.03 -12.73 7.29
CA LEU A 32 -4.64 -14.03 7.60
C LEU A 32 -3.66 -14.92 8.33
N VAL A 33 -4.10 -15.56 9.40
CA VAL A 33 -3.38 -16.66 10.06
C VAL A 33 -3.91 -17.99 9.54
N SER A 34 -3.02 -18.87 9.08
CA SER A 34 -3.35 -20.25 8.73
C SER A 34 -2.28 -21.20 9.28
N GLY A 35 -2.63 -21.96 10.31
CA GLY A 35 -1.67 -22.83 11.00
C GLY A 35 -0.53 -22.03 11.63
N THR A 36 0.70 -22.30 11.21
CA THR A 36 1.92 -21.61 11.67
C THR A 36 2.35 -20.47 10.77
N ASP A 37 1.53 -20.10 9.79
CA ASP A 37 1.84 -19.10 8.78
C ASP A 37 0.93 -17.88 8.93
N PHE A 38 1.53 -16.71 8.82
CA PHE A 38 0.84 -15.42 8.74
C PHE A 38 1.02 -14.85 7.33
N PHE A 39 -0.09 -14.54 6.67
CA PHE A 39 -0.16 -14.02 5.31
C PHE A 39 -0.60 -12.57 5.32
N PHE A 40 -0.11 -11.78 4.36
CA PHE A 40 -0.54 -10.40 4.16
C PHE A 40 -0.24 -9.97 2.71
N ASP A 41 -0.99 -8.98 2.24
CA ASP A 41 -0.80 -8.38 0.93
C ASP A 41 -0.20 -6.98 1.05
N ILE A 42 0.68 -6.61 0.11
CA ILE A 42 1.15 -5.23 -0.04
C ILE A 42 0.49 -4.61 -1.26
N TYR A 43 -0.16 -3.46 -1.06
CA TYR A 43 -0.72 -2.64 -2.13
C TYR A 43 -0.03 -1.28 -2.19
N LEU A 44 -0.01 -0.72 -3.40
CA LEU A 44 0.37 0.65 -3.67
C LEU A 44 -0.84 1.43 -4.19
N ARG A 45 -0.84 2.73 -3.97
CA ARG A 45 -1.78 3.67 -4.60
C ARG A 45 -1.08 5.00 -4.80
N ARG A 46 -1.44 5.74 -5.84
CA ARG A 46 -1.03 7.14 -5.95
C ARG A 46 -1.98 8.00 -5.12
N THR A 47 -1.46 8.96 -4.34
CA THR A 47 -2.35 9.89 -3.64
C THR A 47 -3.11 10.80 -4.61
N ALA A 48 -4.34 11.16 -4.23
CA ALA A 48 -5.14 12.18 -4.89
C ALA A 48 -4.70 13.62 -4.52
N ALA A 49 -3.96 13.78 -3.41
CA ALA A 49 -3.56 15.08 -2.86
C ALA A 49 -2.65 15.90 -3.80
N ASN A 50 -2.03 15.25 -4.79
CA ASN A 50 -1.24 15.89 -5.84
C ASN A 50 -1.89 15.65 -7.22
N PRO A 51 -2.98 16.37 -7.57
CA PRO A 51 -3.71 16.15 -8.82
C PRO A 51 -2.87 16.48 -10.07
N GLY A 52 -1.75 17.20 -9.91
CA GLY A 52 -0.81 17.51 -10.99
C GLY A 52 0.36 16.53 -11.14
N SER A 53 0.59 15.60 -10.20
CA SER A 53 1.56 14.53 -10.40
C SER A 53 0.87 13.43 -11.22
N GLY A 54 1.50 13.00 -12.31
CA GLY A 54 0.98 11.89 -13.12
C GLY A 54 0.92 10.58 -12.31
N ASP A 55 0.51 9.50 -12.96
CA ASP A 55 0.59 8.17 -12.35
C ASP A 55 2.02 7.83 -11.92
N LEU A 56 2.14 6.95 -10.92
CA LEU A 56 3.41 6.42 -10.48
C LEU A 56 3.84 5.28 -11.42
N TYR A 57 5.04 5.37 -11.97
CA TYR A 57 5.62 4.34 -12.84
C TYR A 57 6.69 3.59 -12.06
N LEU A 58 6.32 2.46 -11.47
CA LEU A 58 7.07 1.81 -10.41
C LEU A 58 8.47 1.36 -10.86
N GLY A 59 9.51 1.93 -10.30
CA GLY A 59 10.91 1.54 -10.51
C GLY A 59 11.41 0.58 -9.44
N HIS A 60 12.66 0.78 -9.03
CA HIS A 60 13.22 0.11 -7.86
C HIS A 60 12.47 0.52 -6.60
N ALA A 61 12.33 -0.39 -5.65
CA ALA A 61 11.75 -0.07 -4.36
C ALA A 61 12.26 -1.00 -3.25
N ASP A 62 12.42 -0.44 -2.06
CA ASP A 62 12.66 -1.16 -0.83
C ASP A 62 11.42 -0.98 0.05
N PHE A 63 10.73 -2.06 0.39
CA PHE A 63 9.58 -2.05 1.30
C PHE A 63 10.02 -2.63 2.63
N ILE A 64 10.01 -1.79 3.67
CA ILE A 64 10.46 -2.17 5.02
C ILE A 64 9.29 -2.08 5.97
N LEU A 65 8.94 -3.23 6.57
CA LEU A 65 7.91 -3.31 7.61
C LEU A 65 8.53 -3.76 8.93
N THR A 66 8.02 -3.25 10.04
CA THR A 66 8.27 -3.82 11.37
C THR A 66 7.23 -4.88 11.69
N PHE A 67 7.59 -5.86 12.51
CA PHE A 67 6.67 -6.85 13.06
C PHE A 67 7.05 -7.19 14.50
N ASP A 68 6.17 -7.84 15.26
CA ASP A 68 6.49 -8.39 16.59
C ASP A 68 7.19 -9.75 16.46
N PRO A 69 8.51 -9.83 16.69
CA PRO A 69 9.23 -11.09 16.57
C PRO A 69 8.86 -12.08 17.68
N ALA A 70 8.28 -11.64 18.81
CA ALA A 70 7.87 -12.53 19.89
C ALA A 70 6.72 -13.46 19.48
N CYS A 71 5.97 -13.12 18.42
CA CYS A 71 4.95 -13.97 17.83
C CYS A 71 5.52 -15.18 17.08
N PHE A 72 6.83 -15.24 16.81
CA PHE A 72 7.43 -16.21 15.91
C PHE A 72 8.63 -16.95 16.52
N SER A 73 8.87 -18.17 16.04
CA SER A 73 10.07 -18.96 16.27
C SER A 73 10.74 -19.24 14.94
N ASN A 74 11.97 -18.73 14.76
CA ASN A 74 12.73 -18.79 13.51
C ASN A 74 11.92 -18.31 12.29
N PRO A 75 11.42 -17.05 12.29
CA PRO A 75 10.56 -16.57 11.24
C PRO A 75 11.27 -16.57 9.88
N VAL A 76 10.52 -16.93 8.82
CA VAL A 76 10.97 -16.81 7.43
C VAL A 76 9.93 -16.05 6.64
N LEU A 77 10.34 -14.93 6.04
CA LEU A 77 9.55 -14.16 5.09
C LEU A 77 9.72 -14.72 3.68
N SER A 78 8.62 -14.99 3.00
CA SER A 78 8.59 -15.52 1.63
C SER A 78 7.44 -14.93 0.82
N LYS A 79 7.56 -14.99 -0.51
CA LYS A 79 6.48 -14.67 -1.45
C LYS A 79 5.46 -15.80 -1.48
N TYR A 80 4.19 -15.49 -1.67
CA TYR A 80 3.11 -16.48 -1.75
C TYR A 80 2.13 -16.23 -2.91
N PRO A 81 1.73 -17.27 -3.67
CA PRO A 81 2.38 -18.60 -3.75
C PRO A 81 3.80 -18.45 -4.29
N ALA A 82 4.73 -19.34 -3.95
CA ALA A 82 6.15 -19.20 -4.32
C ALA A 82 6.43 -19.35 -5.84
N ALA A 83 5.55 -20.03 -6.57
CA ALA A 83 5.81 -20.47 -7.95
C ALA A 83 5.03 -19.68 -9.02
N SER A 84 4.27 -18.66 -8.65
CA SER A 84 3.40 -17.96 -9.60
C SER A 84 3.19 -16.50 -9.18
N PRO A 85 3.12 -15.58 -10.16
CA PRO A 85 2.74 -14.19 -9.89
C PRO A 85 1.26 -14.03 -9.55
N GLY A 86 0.47 -15.11 -9.37
CA GLY A 86 -0.99 -15.08 -9.30
C GLY A 86 -1.61 -14.08 -8.30
N ASN A 87 -0.81 -13.54 -7.38
CA ASN A 87 -1.20 -12.46 -6.48
C ASN A 87 -0.66 -11.06 -6.84
N CYS A 88 0.32 -10.93 -7.72
CA CYS A 88 0.72 -9.63 -8.28
C CYS A 88 -0.38 -9.11 -9.21
N LEU A 89 -0.90 -7.91 -8.93
CA LEU A 89 -1.98 -7.30 -9.71
C LEU A 89 -1.51 -6.09 -10.52
N LEU A 90 -0.21 -5.76 -10.48
CA LEU A 90 0.37 -4.67 -11.25
C LEU A 90 0.04 -4.77 -12.75
N VAL A 91 -0.22 -3.63 -13.38
CA VAL A 91 -0.60 -3.53 -14.80
C VAL A 91 0.25 -2.42 -15.44
N PRO A 92 0.77 -2.62 -16.66
CA PRO A 92 1.50 -1.58 -17.37
C PRO A 92 0.55 -0.59 -18.07
N THR A 93 1.09 0.44 -18.71
CA THR A 93 0.27 1.44 -19.44
C THR A 93 -0.42 0.81 -20.65
N ASP A 94 0.31 0.05 -21.44
CA ASP A 94 -0.22 -0.78 -22.52
C ASP A 94 -0.50 -2.20 -22.00
N ALA A 95 -1.73 -2.39 -21.51
CA ALA A 95 -2.19 -3.67 -20.99
C ALA A 95 -2.58 -4.70 -22.07
N SER A 96 -2.33 -4.43 -23.36
CA SER A 96 -2.73 -5.31 -24.46
C SER A 96 -1.92 -6.62 -24.52
N GLY A 97 -2.52 -7.65 -25.11
CA GLY A 97 -1.85 -8.94 -25.35
C GLY A 97 -1.23 -9.55 -24.08
N PRO A 98 0.05 -10.00 -24.12
CA PRO A 98 0.72 -10.63 -22.99
C PRO A 98 1.32 -9.64 -21.98
N ASN A 99 1.26 -8.33 -22.23
CA ASN A 99 2.01 -7.32 -21.46
C ASN A 99 1.65 -7.33 -19.97
N THR A 100 0.36 -7.48 -19.64
CA THR A 100 -0.10 -7.57 -18.24
C THR A 100 0.50 -8.78 -17.52
N ALA A 101 0.50 -9.95 -18.15
CA ALA A 101 1.08 -11.16 -17.55
C ALA A 101 2.60 -11.03 -17.41
N ALA A 102 3.29 -10.59 -18.47
CA ALA A 102 4.74 -10.39 -18.47
C ALA A 102 5.20 -9.36 -17.42
N THR A 103 4.46 -8.26 -17.26
CA THR A 103 4.72 -7.26 -16.21
C THR A 103 4.60 -7.90 -14.82
N ARG A 104 3.52 -8.63 -14.54
CA ARG A 104 3.32 -9.30 -13.24
C ARG A 104 4.41 -10.32 -12.95
N ASP A 105 4.75 -11.14 -13.94
CA ASP A 105 5.85 -12.12 -13.87
C ASP A 105 7.19 -11.44 -13.56
N TYR A 106 7.49 -10.34 -14.24
CA TYR A 106 8.73 -9.59 -14.04
C TYR A 106 8.85 -9.07 -12.61
N TYR A 107 7.86 -8.29 -12.14
CA TYR A 107 7.90 -7.72 -10.78
C TYR A 107 7.92 -8.83 -9.73
N TYR A 108 7.11 -9.88 -9.89
CA TYR A 108 7.08 -10.99 -8.94
C TYR A 108 8.42 -11.72 -8.85
N THR A 109 9.06 -12.00 -9.99
CA THR A 109 10.34 -12.72 -10.06
C THR A 109 11.48 -11.89 -9.47
N ASN A 110 11.46 -10.57 -9.70
CA ASN A 110 12.50 -9.64 -9.26
C ASN A 110 12.31 -9.12 -7.81
N LEU A 111 11.39 -9.72 -7.06
CA LEU A 111 11.27 -9.51 -5.62
C LEU A 111 12.18 -10.46 -4.83
N SER A 112 12.93 -9.90 -3.90
CA SER A 112 13.66 -10.61 -2.85
C SER A 112 13.04 -10.33 -1.48
N THR A 113 13.08 -11.30 -0.57
CA THR A 113 12.54 -11.18 0.79
C THR A 113 13.59 -11.52 1.84
N GLY A 114 13.51 -10.87 3.01
CA GLY A 114 14.41 -11.14 4.13
C GLY A 114 13.83 -10.69 5.47
N ILE A 115 14.46 -11.15 6.56
CA ILE A 115 14.17 -10.71 7.93
C ILE A 115 15.48 -10.37 8.62
N SER A 116 15.53 -9.26 9.36
CA SER A 116 16.63 -8.90 10.24
C SER A 116 16.07 -8.21 11.49
N GLY A 117 16.29 -8.82 12.66
CA GLY A 117 15.68 -8.33 13.90
C GLY A 117 14.15 -8.37 13.82
N ASN A 118 13.53 -7.21 14.03
CA ASN A 118 12.08 -7.00 13.92
C ASN A 118 11.65 -6.38 12.58
N GLU A 119 12.51 -6.43 11.56
CA GLU A 119 12.28 -5.83 10.25
C GLU A 119 12.12 -6.88 9.16
N LEU A 120 11.12 -6.68 8.31
CA LEU A 120 10.81 -7.42 7.10
C LEU A 120 11.32 -6.60 5.91
N PHE A 121 12.10 -7.24 5.04
CA PHE A 121 12.68 -6.63 3.85
C PHE A 121 12.02 -7.23 2.62
N ILE A 122 11.48 -6.38 1.76
CA ILE A 122 10.99 -6.78 0.45
C ILE A 122 11.61 -5.82 -0.56
N ASN A 123 12.64 -6.28 -1.27
CA ASN A 123 13.35 -5.44 -2.24
C ASN A 123 12.92 -5.81 -3.66
N LEU A 124 12.58 -4.80 -4.44
CA LEU A 124 12.11 -4.89 -5.81
C LEU A 124 13.13 -4.28 -6.75
N ASN A 125 13.61 -5.07 -7.70
CA ASN A 125 14.36 -4.55 -8.83
C ASN A 125 13.41 -4.19 -9.98
N GLY A 126 13.32 -2.89 -10.29
CA GLY A 126 12.50 -2.38 -11.39
C GLY A 126 13.03 -2.80 -12.77
N PRO A 127 12.21 -2.71 -13.82
CA PRO A 127 12.63 -2.91 -15.21
C PRO A 127 13.55 -1.79 -15.71
N SER A 128 14.33 -2.08 -16.76
CA SER A 128 15.17 -1.10 -17.46
C SER A 128 14.72 -1.00 -18.93
N PRO A 129 13.65 -0.26 -19.24
CA PRO A 129 13.13 -0.17 -20.59
C PRO A 129 14.12 0.50 -21.55
N ALA A 130 14.25 -0.05 -22.76
CA ALA A 130 15.18 0.46 -23.78
C ALA A 130 14.57 1.57 -24.63
N ASP A 131 13.24 1.58 -24.77
CA ASP A 131 12.45 2.54 -25.53
C ASP A 131 11.07 2.77 -24.89
N GLN A 132 10.26 3.67 -25.47
CA GLN A 132 8.94 4.02 -24.94
C GLN A 132 7.95 2.86 -25.05
N ALA A 133 8.04 2.03 -26.10
CA ALA A 133 7.15 0.89 -26.25
C ALA A 133 7.44 -0.17 -25.16
N ALA A 134 8.72 -0.43 -24.88
CA ALA A 134 9.15 -1.29 -23.79
C ALA A 134 8.74 -0.73 -22.41
N PHE A 135 8.79 0.60 -22.24
CA PHE A 135 8.29 1.27 -21.04
C PHE A 135 6.79 1.04 -20.87
N ASP A 136 6.00 1.39 -21.89
CA ASP A 136 4.54 1.31 -21.84
C ASP A 136 4.05 -0.12 -21.65
N ALA A 137 4.77 -1.12 -22.18
CA ALA A 137 4.42 -2.54 -22.08
C ALA A 137 4.94 -3.25 -20.82
N GLY A 138 5.96 -2.72 -20.15
CA GLY A 138 6.71 -3.45 -19.12
C GLY A 138 6.84 -2.77 -17.76
N VAL A 139 6.53 -1.48 -17.65
CA VAL A 139 6.60 -0.73 -16.38
C VAL A 139 5.22 -0.65 -15.76
N ALA A 140 5.11 -1.07 -14.49
CA ALA A 140 3.84 -1.01 -13.76
C ALA A 140 3.39 0.43 -13.53
N ARG A 141 2.16 0.74 -13.92
CA ARG A 141 1.49 2.02 -13.70
C ARG A 141 0.59 1.91 -12.48
N VAL A 142 0.86 2.71 -11.45
CA VAL A 142 0.09 2.82 -10.22
C VAL A 142 -0.67 4.15 -10.24
N ASP A 143 -1.99 4.06 -10.33
CA ASP A 143 -2.92 5.20 -10.30
C ASP A 143 -3.62 5.33 -8.93
N GLN A 144 -4.69 6.12 -8.87
CA GLN A 144 -5.41 6.41 -7.62
C GLN A 144 -6.42 5.32 -7.21
N THR A 145 -6.53 4.23 -7.97
CA THR A 145 -7.59 3.23 -7.74
C THR A 145 -7.18 2.28 -6.61
N ALA A 146 -7.86 2.40 -5.47
CA ALA A 146 -7.60 1.58 -4.28
C ALA A 146 -7.77 0.07 -4.57
N GLY A 147 -6.96 -0.77 -3.92
CA GLY A 147 -7.09 -2.23 -3.98
C GLY A 147 -6.77 -2.87 -5.35
N THR A 148 -6.23 -2.11 -6.31
CA THR A 148 -5.95 -2.64 -7.66
C THR A 148 -4.48 -2.91 -7.93
N HIS A 149 -3.56 -2.18 -7.28
CA HIS A 149 -2.12 -2.31 -7.50
C HIS A 149 -1.45 -3.12 -6.38
N ARG A 150 -1.70 -4.44 -6.37
CA ARG A 150 -1.05 -5.36 -5.42
C ARG A 150 0.34 -5.75 -5.91
N LEU A 151 1.37 -5.49 -5.10
CA LEU A 151 2.74 -5.95 -5.35
C LEU A 151 2.84 -7.47 -5.25
N GLY A 152 2.18 -8.05 -4.24
CA GLY A 152 2.10 -9.48 -4.04
C GLY A 152 1.54 -9.83 -2.66
N THR A 153 1.36 -11.14 -2.44
CA THR A 153 1.09 -11.71 -1.13
C THR A 153 2.39 -12.25 -0.55
N PHE A 154 2.58 -12.04 0.74
CA PHE A 154 3.74 -12.47 1.49
C PHE A 154 3.32 -13.34 2.67
N LYS A 155 4.27 -14.13 3.16
CA LYS A 155 4.06 -15.08 4.23
C LYS A 155 5.23 -15.04 5.21
N ILE A 156 4.93 -14.91 6.50
CA ILE A 156 5.86 -15.15 7.61
C ILE A 156 5.51 -16.50 8.23
N SER A 157 6.44 -17.45 8.16
CA SER A 157 6.27 -18.75 8.82
C SER A 157 6.81 -18.74 10.24
N GLY A 158 6.49 -19.78 11.02
CA GLY A 158 7.02 -19.97 12.38
C GLY A 158 6.18 -19.31 13.46
N LEU A 159 4.92 -18.95 13.18
CA LEU A 159 4.01 -18.38 14.18
C LEU A 159 3.80 -19.39 15.33
N VAL A 160 4.14 -19.00 16.56
CA VAL A 160 4.07 -19.90 17.73
C VAL A 160 2.70 -19.89 18.41
N ASN A 161 1.94 -18.81 18.22
CA ASN A 161 0.61 -18.64 18.79
C ASN A 161 -0.32 -18.00 17.73
N PRO A 162 -1.34 -18.73 17.24
CA PRO A 162 -2.30 -18.19 16.26
C PRO A 162 -3.10 -16.96 16.75
N SER A 163 -3.16 -16.73 18.06
CA SER A 163 -3.79 -15.53 18.64
C SER A 163 -2.84 -14.33 18.76
N CYS A 164 -1.56 -14.49 18.40
CA CYS A 164 -0.62 -13.38 18.36
C CYS A 164 -0.97 -12.45 17.18
N SER A 165 -0.89 -11.14 17.39
CA SER A 165 -0.98 -10.15 16.31
C SER A 165 0.44 -9.73 15.95
N PRO A 166 0.96 -10.09 14.76
CA PRO A 166 2.31 -9.70 14.34
C PRO A 166 2.53 -8.19 14.20
N ALA A 167 1.47 -7.37 14.31
CA ALA A 167 1.54 -5.91 14.36
C ALA A 167 2.44 -5.33 13.26
N LEU A 168 2.05 -5.53 11.99
CA LEU A 168 2.80 -4.99 10.86
C LEU A 168 2.71 -3.46 10.82
N GLY A 169 3.85 -2.78 10.72
CA GLY A 169 3.93 -1.32 10.59
C GLY A 169 4.94 -0.89 9.52
N TRP A 170 4.68 0.19 8.80
CA TRP A 170 5.62 0.69 7.79
C TRP A 170 6.79 1.44 8.43
N LYS A 171 8.02 1.08 8.06
CA LYS A 171 9.20 1.85 8.46
C LYS A 171 9.53 2.88 7.39
N LEU A 172 8.96 4.09 7.53
CA LEU A 172 9.19 5.20 6.59
C LEU A 172 10.42 6.05 6.95
N TYR A 173 10.77 6.11 8.23
CA TYR A 173 11.84 6.95 8.77
C TYR A 173 12.60 6.24 9.90
N GLY A 174 13.68 6.84 10.39
CA GLY A 174 14.49 6.35 11.51
C GLY A 174 15.84 5.78 11.08
N ASP A 175 16.57 5.20 12.04
CA ASP A 175 17.89 4.63 11.79
C ASP A 175 17.84 3.37 10.94
N GLY A 176 18.89 3.11 10.16
CA GLY A 176 18.98 1.92 9.30
C GLY A 176 18.29 2.08 7.94
N ILE A 177 17.78 0.99 7.39
CA ILE A 177 17.09 0.96 6.10
C ILE A 177 15.62 1.35 6.33
N SER A 178 15.10 2.23 5.47
CA SER A 178 13.69 2.65 5.46
C SER A 178 13.07 2.37 4.10
N THR A 179 11.74 2.42 4.03
CA THR A 179 11.00 2.24 2.79
C THR A 179 11.38 3.33 1.79
N ARG A 180 11.67 2.94 0.55
CA ARG A 180 12.05 3.82 -0.55
C ARG A 180 11.38 3.35 -1.82
N ILE A 181 10.77 4.26 -2.57
CA ILE A 181 10.10 3.94 -3.82
C ILE A 181 10.62 4.90 -4.86
N PHE A 182 10.95 4.38 -6.04
CA PHE A 182 11.34 5.20 -7.17
C PHE A 182 10.26 5.14 -8.24
N SER A 183 9.97 6.29 -8.85
CA SER A 183 9.10 6.40 -10.02
C SER A 183 9.91 6.86 -11.21
N PHE A 184 9.69 6.23 -12.36
CA PHE A 184 10.19 6.72 -13.63
C PHE A 184 9.41 7.96 -14.09
N GLY A 185 10.09 8.85 -14.82
CA GLY A 185 9.42 9.79 -15.71
C GLY A 185 8.70 9.04 -16.84
N ASN A 186 7.59 9.58 -17.33
CA ASN A 186 6.75 8.95 -18.36
C ASN A 186 7.26 9.16 -19.80
N THR A 187 8.46 9.71 -19.97
CA THR A 187 9.10 9.96 -21.27
C THR A 187 10.60 9.63 -21.18
N ALA A 188 11.19 9.23 -22.30
CA ALA A 188 12.64 9.03 -22.41
C ALA A 188 13.39 10.30 -21.93
N THR A 189 14.45 10.21 -21.13
CA THR A 189 15.30 9.04 -20.80
C THR A 189 14.86 8.23 -19.56
N TRP A 190 13.58 8.30 -19.16
CA TRP A 190 13.02 7.62 -17.97
C TRP A 190 13.88 7.84 -16.71
N VAL A 191 14.21 9.10 -16.43
CA VAL A 191 14.92 9.43 -15.20
C VAL A 191 14.09 8.95 -14.02
N SER A 192 14.69 8.10 -13.19
CA SER A 192 14.07 7.59 -11.98
C SER A 192 14.25 8.60 -10.86
N SER A 193 13.17 8.89 -10.14
CA SER A 193 13.16 9.86 -9.03
C SER A 193 12.45 9.27 -7.81
N PRO A 194 12.83 9.64 -6.58
CA PRO A 194 12.15 9.15 -5.39
C PRO A 194 10.68 9.58 -5.34
N ALA A 195 9.77 8.61 -5.26
CA ALA A 195 8.41 8.84 -4.80
C ALA A 195 8.39 8.89 -3.27
N LEU A 196 7.60 9.80 -2.69
CA LEU A 196 7.46 9.89 -1.24
C LEU A 196 6.52 8.77 -0.77
N PRO A 197 7.00 7.78 0.02
CA PRO A 197 6.12 6.79 0.59
C PRO A 197 5.33 7.42 1.74
N GLU A 198 4.04 7.17 1.77
CA GLU A 198 3.15 7.53 2.87
C GLU A 198 2.32 6.30 3.26
N VAL A 199 1.99 6.18 4.54
CA VAL A 199 1.01 5.16 4.94
C VAL A 199 -0.33 5.66 4.46
N GLY A 200 -0.99 4.87 3.61
CA GLY A 200 -2.30 5.24 3.13
C GLY A 200 -3.29 5.32 4.29
N ASN A 201 -4.09 6.38 4.33
CA ASN A 201 -5.24 6.43 5.25
C ASN A 201 -6.18 5.30 4.86
N CYS A 202 -6.12 4.17 5.56
CA CYS A 202 -7.12 3.13 5.41
C CYS A 202 -8.44 3.72 5.87
N THR A 203 -9.47 3.70 5.02
CA THR A 203 -10.85 3.72 5.50
C THR A 203 -11.11 2.33 6.07
N PRO A 204 -11.22 2.13 7.39
CA PRO A 204 -11.53 0.83 7.95
C PRO A 204 -12.92 0.42 7.48
N ASN A 205 -13.00 -0.51 6.53
CA ASN A 205 -14.27 -1.14 6.18
C ASN A 205 -14.50 -2.29 7.15
N LEU A 206 -15.15 -1.99 8.28
CA LEU A 206 -15.70 -3.02 9.16
C LEU A 206 -16.77 -3.79 8.39
N THR A 207 -16.51 -5.06 8.08
CA THR A 207 -17.47 -5.98 7.46
C THR A 207 -17.84 -7.06 8.46
N VAL A 208 -19.05 -6.98 9.01
CA VAL A 208 -19.61 -8.03 9.88
C VAL A 208 -20.27 -9.07 8.99
N MET A 209 -19.71 -10.29 8.93
CA MET A 209 -20.35 -11.42 8.26
C MET A 209 -21.03 -12.31 9.30
N SER A 210 -22.35 -12.17 9.46
CA SER A 210 -23.17 -13.21 10.12
C SER A 210 -24.47 -13.41 9.36
N ALA A 211 -24.86 -14.65 9.11
CA ALA A 211 -26.17 -14.95 8.53
C ALA A 211 -27.01 -15.73 9.57
N PRO A 212 -28.16 -15.19 10.03
CA PRO A 212 -28.69 -13.84 9.81
C PRO A 212 -28.07 -12.78 10.75
N ILE A 213 -27.87 -11.56 10.25
CA ILE A 213 -27.60 -10.38 11.09
C ILE A 213 -28.91 -9.99 11.79
N PRO A 214 -28.96 -9.89 13.13
CA PRO A 214 -30.16 -9.40 13.80
C PRO A 214 -30.50 -7.98 13.35
N ALA A 215 -31.77 -7.71 13.08
CA ALA A 215 -32.24 -6.35 12.87
C ALA A 215 -32.15 -5.57 14.19
N GLY A 216 -31.49 -4.40 14.18
CA GLY A 216 -31.33 -3.57 15.37
C GLY A 216 -30.49 -2.32 15.12
N THR A 217 -30.43 -1.44 16.11
CA THR A 217 -29.51 -0.29 16.12
C THR A 217 -28.17 -0.74 16.66
N TYR A 218 -27.11 -0.48 15.91
CA TYR A 218 -25.75 -0.78 16.33
C TYR A 218 -25.12 0.49 16.90
N ARG A 219 -24.57 0.41 18.10
CA ARG A 219 -23.86 1.51 18.75
C ARG A 219 -22.45 1.07 19.09
N SER A 220 -21.48 1.95 18.84
CA SER A 220 -20.15 1.79 19.37
C SER A 220 -20.05 2.25 20.81
N LEU A 221 -19.31 1.49 21.62
CA LEU A 221 -18.89 1.89 22.95
C LEU A 221 -17.48 2.50 22.83
N GLY A 222 -17.41 3.84 22.70
CA GLY A 222 -16.15 4.59 22.58
C GLY A 222 -16.27 5.85 21.72
N ASP A 223 -15.19 6.63 21.64
CA ASP A 223 -15.04 7.89 20.87
C ASP A 223 -15.06 7.67 19.35
N LEU A 224 -16.15 7.11 18.84
CA LEU A 224 -16.48 7.09 17.42
C LEU A 224 -17.28 8.35 17.10
N THR A 225 -16.59 9.44 16.75
CA THR A 225 -17.25 10.63 16.20
C THR A 225 -17.51 10.44 14.72
N SER A 226 -18.49 9.63 14.35
CA SER A 226 -18.99 9.58 12.98
C SER A 226 -20.45 9.14 12.96
N THR A 227 -21.32 10.13 12.87
CA THR A 227 -22.75 10.03 12.64
C THR A 227 -23.00 9.72 11.16
N ASN A 228 -23.23 8.46 10.80
CA ASN A 228 -24.18 7.99 9.78
C ASN A 228 -23.88 6.51 9.41
N SER A 229 -24.51 5.56 10.10
CA SER A 229 -24.58 4.16 9.66
C SER A 229 -25.78 3.98 8.73
N THR A 230 -25.57 3.49 7.50
CA THR A 230 -26.66 3.04 6.63
C THR A 230 -26.70 1.51 6.63
N VAL A 231 -27.88 0.92 6.90
CA VAL A 231 -28.10 -0.52 6.76
C VAL A 231 -28.29 -0.82 5.28
N ALA A 232 -27.30 -1.44 4.65
CA ALA A 232 -27.44 -1.93 3.28
C ALA A 232 -27.91 -3.39 3.31
N ASN A 233 -29.15 -3.61 2.86
CA ASN A 233 -29.64 -4.89 2.34
C ASN A 233 -29.68 -6.09 3.31
N GLY A 234 -29.84 -5.86 4.62
CA GLY A 234 -30.17 -6.91 5.61
C GLY A 234 -29.08 -7.96 5.87
N THR A 235 -27.88 -7.78 5.31
CA THR A 235 -26.77 -8.74 5.38
C THR A 235 -25.42 -8.10 5.68
N VAL A 236 -25.34 -6.77 5.72
CA VAL A 236 -24.11 -6.02 6.04
C VAL A 236 -24.43 -4.79 6.88
N VAL A 237 -23.61 -4.55 7.90
CA VAL A 237 -23.55 -3.27 8.62
C VAL A 237 -22.15 -2.71 8.41
N THR A 238 -22.06 -1.52 7.82
CA THR A 238 -20.80 -0.82 7.56
C THR A 238 -20.67 0.38 8.48
N PHE A 239 -19.51 0.52 9.11
CA PHE A 239 -19.16 1.69 9.90
C PHE A 239 -18.09 2.47 9.16
N MET A 240 -18.27 3.79 9.05
CA MET A 240 -17.31 4.68 8.42
C MET A 240 -16.77 5.62 9.48
N SER A 241 -15.46 5.85 9.51
CA SER A 241 -14.84 6.91 10.29
C SER A 241 -13.93 7.75 9.41
N ASP A 242 -13.93 9.05 9.69
CA ASP A 242 -13.15 10.12 9.10
C ASP A 242 -11.77 10.31 9.75
N THR A 243 -11.50 9.60 10.86
CA THR A 243 -10.20 9.60 11.56
C THR A 243 -9.79 8.19 11.94
N GLY A 244 -8.49 7.96 12.18
CA GLY A 244 -8.00 6.68 12.69
C GLY A 244 -8.54 6.45 14.11
N VAL A 245 -9.47 5.51 14.27
CA VAL A 245 -10.08 5.19 15.56
C VAL A 245 -9.43 3.94 16.15
N LEU A 246 -8.92 4.05 17.38
CA LEU A 246 -8.60 2.91 18.23
C LEU A 246 -9.91 2.30 18.75
N LEU A 247 -10.27 1.12 18.28
CA LEU A 247 -11.49 0.43 18.72
C LEU A 247 -11.15 -0.57 19.83
N GLY A 248 -11.79 -0.39 20.99
CA GLY A 248 -11.84 -1.42 22.03
C GLY A 248 -12.62 -2.64 21.55
N GLN A 249 -12.24 -3.83 22.00
CA GLN A 249 -12.70 -5.15 21.51
C GLN A 249 -14.20 -5.48 21.70
N GLN A 250 -15.07 -4.52 22.02
CA GLN A 250 -16.48 -4.82 22.35
C GLN A 250 -17.47 -3.81 21.79
N PHE A 251 -18.52 -4.33 21.15
CA PHE A 251 -19.73 -3.61 20.77
C PHE A 251 -20.93 -4.34 21.37
N THR A 252 -21.93 -3.60 21.84
CA THR A 252 -23.17 -4.17 22.37
C THR A 252 -24.31 -3.90 21.40
N VAL A 253 -24.99 -4.96 20.95
CA VAL A 253 -26.26 -4.83 20.22
C VAL A 253 -27.35 -4.65 21.28
N GLU A 254 -28.21 -3.62 21.13
CA GLU A 254 -29.28 -3.26 22.09
C GLU A 254 -30.28 -4.41 22.39
N LEU A 255 -30.20 -5.54 21.67
CA LEU A 255 -31.03 -6.74 21.86
C LEU A 255 -30.33 -7.92 22.57
N GLY A 256 -29.18 -7.71 23.23
CA GLY A 256 -28.63 -8.68 24.20
C GLY A 256 -27.87 -9.87 23.63
N GLY A 257 -27.48 -9.84 22.35
CA GLY A 257 -26.54 -10.79 21.75
C GLY A 257 -25.09 -10.31 21.87
N VAL A 258 -24.15 -11.20 22.21
CA VAL A 258 -22.71 -10.95 22.13
C VAL A 258 -22.22 -11.45 20.77
N PHE A 259 -21.73 -10.56 19.92
CA PHE A 259 -21.02 -10.92 18.69
C PHE A 259 -19.53 -10.72 18.90
N VAL A 260 -18.73 -11.73 18.53
CA VAL A 260 -17.27 -11.59 18.44
C VAL A 260 -16.97 -11.07 17.03
N VAL A 261 -16.59 -9.81 16.94
CA VAL A 261 -16.06 -9.20 15.73
C VAL A 261 -14.55 -9.37 15.77
N VAL A 262 -14.00 -10.06 14.76
CA VAL A 262 -12.55 -10.08 14.55
C VAL A 262 -12.23 -8.85 13.69
N LEU A 263 -11.62 -7.84 14.32
CA LEU A 263 -11.13 -6.67 13.62
C LEU A 263 -9.79 -7.01 12.96
N GLN A 264 -9.59 -6.55 11.74
CA GLN A 264 -8.26 -6.46 11.14
C GLN A 264 -7.78 -5.03 11.38
N GLU A 265 -6.79 -4.88 12.26
CA GLU A 265 -6.21 -3.57 12.57
C GLU A 265 -5.56 -2.98 11.32
N CYS A 266 -5.92 -1.74 11.00
CA CYS A 266 -5.10 -0.90 10.14
C CYS A 266 -4.12 -0.18 11.07
N MET A 267 -2.90 -0.69 11.13
CA MET A 267 -1.81 -0.08 11.89
C MET A 267 -1.35 1.20 11.19
N PRO A 268 -1.17 2.33 11.90
CA PRO A 268 -0.48 3.50 11.39
C PRO A 268 1.01 3.25 11.11
#